data_AF-A0A2T9XX32-F1
#
_entry.id   AF-A0A2T9XX32-F1
#
_cell.length_a   1.000
_cell.length_b   1.000
_cell.length_c   1.000
_cell.angle_alpha   90.00
_cell.angle_beta   90.00
_cell.angle_gamma   90.00
#
_symmetry.space_group_name_H-M   'P 1'
#
loop_
_entity.id
_entity.type
_entity.pdbx_description
1 polymer ?
#
loop_
_entity_poly.entity_id
_entity_poly.type
_entity_poly.pdbx_seq_one_letter_code
_entity_poly.pdbx_strand_id
1 'polypeptide(L)'
;MAHEQVWFSRPRKYGKGSRECRVSTHRMGLIRKYGINMSRQCFRENAADIDSLKSGFGFYLNSSGLFKCVFCNFNKYVVKFPAVEQMGSALLTELKYRTRHLPKQHLIDSVEPQPKIVADIISFIDNNLTLSSNAEITIETNPTLVEIDKMRAFREAGVTRCSIGIQSFEDKVLKWMNRSHTGKDAVKAINVATNIFNNG
;
A
#
# COMPACT_ATOMS: atom_id res chain seq x y z
N MET A 1 39.40 28.80 7.57
CA MET A 1 38.75 29.19 8.84
C MET A 1 37.34 29.81 8.65
N ALA A 2 36.53 29.31 7.70
CA ALA A 2 35.11 29.73 7.54
C ALA A 2 34.12 28.55 7.59
N HIS A 3 34.63 27.32 7.45
CA HIS A 3 33.84 26.09 7.39
C HIS A 3 33.45 25.54 8.78
N GLU A 4 34.25 25.83 9.81
CA GLU A 4 33.96 25.41 11.19
C GLU A 4 32.80 26.17 11.83
N GLN A 5 32.60 27.45 11.48
CA GLN A 5 31.54 28.28 12.05
C GLN A 5 30.13 27.96 11.51
N VAL A 6 30.02 27.15 10.44
CA VAL A 6 28.71 26.74 9.90
C VAL A 6 28.20 25.47 10.59
N TRP A 7 29.11 24.63 11.08
CA TRP A 7 28.79 23.53 11.99
C TRP A 7 28.29 24.17 13.29
N PHE A 8 27.04 23.90 13.70
CA PHE A 8 26.35 24.43 14.90
C PHE A 8 25.51 25.72 14.75
N SER A 9 25.30 26.23 13.53
CA SER A 9 24.48 27.44 13.29
C SER A 9 22.96 27.32 13.55
N ARG A 10 22.42 26.12 13.85
CA ARG A 10 20.97 25.93 14.09
C ARG A 10 20.70 25.17 15.40
N PRO A 11 19.67 25.55 16.18
CA PRO A 11 19.25 24.82 17.36
C PRO A 11 18.96 23.35 17.00
N ARG A 12 19.70 22.41 17.59
CA ARG A 12 19.49 20.97 17.41
C ARG A 12 18.28 20.45 18.17
N LYS A 13 17.20 21.23 18.22
CA LYS A 13 15.91 20.79 18.75
C LYS A 13 15.07 20.03 17.72
N TYR A 14 15.45 20.12 16.43
CA TYR A 14 14.80 19.44 15.32
C TYR A 14 15.84 18.93 14.31
N GLY A 15 15.55 17.81 13.63
CA GLY A 15 16.43 17.22 12.61
C GLY A 15 17.21 15.97 13.05
N LYS A 16 18.02 15.39 12.15
CA LYS A 16 18.67 14.07 12.38
C LYS A 16 19.58 14.04 13.62
N GLY A 17 20.29 15.12 13.93
CA GLY A 17 21.19 15.23 15.08
C GLY A 17 20.53 15.62 16.42
N SER A 18 19.22 15.83 16.43
CA SER A 18 18.42 16.11 17.65
C SER A 18 17.79 14.85 18.25
N ARG A 19 17.91 13.72 17.55
CA ARG A 19 17.19 12.49 17.88
C ARG A 19 18.04 11.60 18.75
N GLU A 20 17.41 11.01 19.74
CA GLU A 20 18.01 10.05 20.64
C GLU A 20 17.09 8.85 20.84
N CYS A 21 17.70 7.76 21.30
CA CYS A 21 17.00 6.56 21.70
C CYS A 21 15.99 6.94 22.77
N ARG A 22 14.72 6.58 22.55
CA ARG A 22 13.65 6.82 23.52
C ARG A 22 13.88 6.14 24.88
N VAL A 23 14.74 5.13 24.93
CA VAL A 23 15.02 4.32 26.11
C VAL A 23 16.33 4.70 26.80
N SER A 24 17.40 4.96 26.03
CA SER A 24 18.75 5.11 26.59
C SER A 24 19.46 6.41 26.22
N THR A 25 18.75 7.40 25.68
CA THR A 25 19.29 8.70 25.22
C THR A 25 20.45 8.62 24.19
N HIS A 26 20.76 7.41 23.72
CA HIS A 26 21.84 7.17 22.78
C HIS A 26 21.50 7.75 21.40
N ARG A 27 22.41 8.51 20.79
CA ARG A 27 22.12 9.28 19.56
C ARG A 27 22.54 8.59 18.27
N MET A 28 23.35 7.54 18.37
CA MET A 28 23.93 6.85 17.22
C MET A 28 23.26 5.50 16.98
N GLY A 29 23.22 5.05 15.72
CA GLY A 29 22.72 3.72 15.38
C GLY A 29 21.25 3.49 15.74
N LEU A 30 20.40 4.50 15.52
CA LEU A 30 18.96 4.40 15.80
C LEU A 30 18.23 3.55 14.75
N ILE A 31 17.45 2.57 15.22
CA ILE A 31 16.45 1.85 14.44
C ILE A 31 15.19 2.72 14.39
N ARG A 32 14.75 3.03 13.16
CA ARG A 32 13.71 4.02 12.89
C ARG A 32 12.49 3.45 12.18
N LYS A 33 12.51 2.15 11.86
CA LYS A 33 11.38 1.44 11.26
C LYS A 33 10.19 1.52 12.21
N TYR A 34 8.99 1.75 11.67
CA TYR A 34 7.74 1.84 12.45
C TYR A 34 7.74 2.93 13.55
N GLY A 35 8.57 3.97 13.42
CA GLY A 35 8.59 5.09 14.38
C GLY A 35 9.22 4.81 15.75
N ILE A 36 9.81 3.63 15.94
CA ILE A 36 10.33 3.13 17.23
C ILE A 36 11.43 4.05 17.81
N ASN A 37 12.35 4.58 16.98
CA ASN A 37 13.46 5.46 17.39
C ASN A 37 14.21 4.95 18.63
N MET A 38 14.78 3.74 18.54
CA MET A 38 15.58 3.10 19.60
C MET A 38 16.99 2.78 19.11
N SER A 39 17.97 2.76 20.01
CA SER A 39 19.32 2.27 19.69
C SER A 39 19.29 0.76 19.40
N ARG A 40 20.25 0.27 18.63
CA ARG A 40 20.39 -1.17 18.32
C ARG A 40 20.46 -2.04 19.58
N GLN A 41 21.12 -1.58 20.63
CA GLN A 41 21.24 -2.31 21.89
C GLN A 41 19.88 -2.42 22.59
N CYS A 42 19.19 -1.29 22.80
CA CYS A 42 17.87 -1.31 23.43
C CYS A 42 16.86 -2.07 22.58
N PHE A 43 16.97 -2.03 21.25
CA PHE A 43 16.12 -2.86 20.38
C PHE A 43 16.32 -4.36 20.62
N ARG A 44 17.57 -4.82 20.81
CA ARG A 44 17.86 -6.22 21.10
C ARG A 44 17.37 -6.64 22.49
N GLU A 45 17.57 -5.77 23.49
CA GLU A 45 17.16 -6.02 24.88
C GLU A 45 15.64 -6.06 25.04
N ASN A 46 14.91 -5.23 24.29
CA ASN A 46 13.44 -5.13 24.35
C ASN A 46 12.77 -5.81 23.13
N ALA A 47 13.48 -6.68 22.41
CA ALA A 47 12.97 -7.27 21.17
C ALA A 47 11.66 -8.06 21.40
N ALA A 48 11.56 -8.75 22.55
CA ALA A 48 10.38 -9.50 22.95
C ALA A 48 9.14 -8.59 23.13
N ASP A 49 9.32 -7.42 23.73
CA ASP A 49 8.23 -6.45 23.93
C ASP A 49 7.89 -5.71 22.62
N ILE A 50 8.88 -5.48 21.75
CA ILE A 50 8.67 -4.89 20.42
C ILE A 50 7.87 -5.81 19.50
N ASP A 51 8.01 -7.13 19.64
CA ASP A 51 7.20 -8.09 18.88
C ASP A 51 5.71 -7.99 19.23
N SER A 52 5.37 -7.60 20.47
CA SER A 52 3.99 -7.30 20.88
C SER A 52 3.46 -5.97 20.32
N LEU A 53 4.37 -5.05 19.97
CA LEU A 53 4.07 -3.74 19.36
C LEU A 53 3.96 -3.79 17.83
N LYS A 54 4.08 -4.97 17.21
CA LYS A 54 3.79 -5.14 15.77
C LYS A 54 2.29 -4.97 15.54
N SER A 55 1.86 -3.72 15.47
CA SER A 55 0.57 -3.29 14.95
C SER A 55 0.39 -3.85 13.54
N GLY A 56 -0.56 -4.77 13.35
CA GLY A 56 -1.09 -5.25 12.06
C GLY A 56 -0.05 -5.74 11.03
N PHE A 57 -0.09 -7.01 10.66
CA PHE A 57 0.67 -7.48 9.50
C PHE A 57 -0.07 -7.03 8.22
N GLY A 58 0.66 -6.58 7.20
CA GLY A 58 0.06 -6.08 5.95
C GLY A 58 0.60 -6.83 4.74
N PHE A 59 -0.27 -7.18 3.80
CA PHE A 59 0.09 -7.85 2.55
C PHE A 59 -0.12 -6.90 1.39
N TYR A 60 0.98 -6.41 0.81
CA TYR A 60 0.97 -5.57 -0.37
C TYR A 60 1.26 -6.38 -1.62
N LEU A 61 0.34 -6.35 -2.59
CA LEU A 61 0.43 -7.04 -3.86
C LEU A 61 0.39 -6.01 -4.99
N ASN A 62 1.56 -5.78 -5.60
CA ASN A 62 1.66 -4.96 -6.80
C ASN A 62 1.23 -5.78 -8.02
N SER A 63 0.36 -5.21 -8.84
CA SER A 63 -0.02 -5.79 -10.13
C SER A 63 0.34 -4.86 -11.28
N SER A 64 0.53 -5.47 -12.45
CA SER A 64 0.91 -4.79 -13.67
C SER A 64 -0.32 -4.25 -14.39
N GLY A 65 -0.53 -2.93 -14.34
CA GLY A 65 -1.70 -2.31 -14.98
C GLY A 65 -1.57 -2.10 -16.50
N LEU A 66 -2.71 -1.95 -17.17
CA LEU A 66 -2.85 -1.91 -18.64
C LEU A 66 -2.30 -0.66 -19.33
N PHE A 67 -2.00 0.41 -18.57
CA PHE A 67 -1.61 1.70 -19.11
C PHE A 67 -0.55 2.40 -18.24
N LYS A 68 0.48 2.97 -18.85
CA LYS A 68 1.57 3.68 -18.14
C LYS A 68 1.44 5.20 -18.34
N CYS A 69 1.31 5.93 -17.24
CA CYS A 69 1.32 7.40 -17.28
C CYS A 69 2.77 7.90 -17.45
N VAL A 70 2.95 9.04 -18.12
CA VAL A 70 4.28 9.57 -18.47
C VAL A 70 5.09 10.01 -17.24
N PHE A 71 4.41 10.42 -16.18
CA PHE A 71 5.02 10.87 -14.92
C PHE A 71 5.16 9.75 -13.87
N CYS A 72 4.63 8.56 -14.15
CA CYS A 72 4.49 7.52 -13.14
C CYS A 72 5.81 6.77 -12.93
N ASN A 73 6.39 6.92 -11.74
CA ASN A 73 7.58 6.17 -11.30
C ASN A 73 7.23 4.91 -10.49
N PHE A 74 5.94 4.51 -10.45
CA PHE A 74 5.58 3.22 -9.85
C PHE A 74 6.12 2.07 -10.70
N ASN A 75 6.47 0.98 -10.03
CA ASN A 75 6.94 -0.23 -10.69
C ASN A 75 5.76 -0.90 -11.41
N LYS A 76 5.50 -0.46 -12.65
CA LYS A 76 4.35 -0.84 -13.48
C LYS A 76 4.82 -1.42 -14.80
N TYR A 77 4.30 -2.60 -15.13
CA TYR A 77 4.51 -3.26 -16.41
C TYR A 77 3.21 -3.25 -17.21
N VAL A 78 3.30 -3.00 -18.52
CA VAL A 78 2.15 -3.15 -19.42
C VAL A 78 2.19 -4.56 -19.96
N VAL A 79 1.33 -5.42 -19.43
CA VAL A 79 1.29 -6.86 -19.78
C VAL A 79 -0.02 -7.21 -20.49
N LYS A 80 0.05 -8.12 -21.47
CA LYS A 80 -1.12 -8.64 -22.19
C LYS A 80 -1.51 -10.02 -21.65
N PHE A 81 -2.76 -10.42 -21.88
CA PHE A 81 -3.21 -11.79 -21.63
C PHE A 81 -2.34 -12.79 -22.43
N PRO A 82 -1.97 -13.97 -21.89
CA PRO A 82 -2.37 -14.58 -20.60
C PRO A 82 -1.46 -14.24 -19.41
N ALA A 83 -0.52 -13.30 -19.55
CA ALA A 83 0.46 -13.00 -18.50
C ALA A 83 -0.19 -12.53 -17.17
N VAL A 84 -1.39 -11.95 -17.22
CA VAL A 84 -2.15 -11.52 -16.05
C VAL A 84 -2.62 -12.73 -15.20
N GLU A 85 -3.08 -13.80 -15.83
CA GLU A 85 -3.51 -15.03 -15.12
C GLU A 85 -2.32 -15.78 -14.53
N GLN A 86 -1.22 -15.83 -15.27
CA GLN A 86 0.04 -16.41 -14.81
C GLN A 86 0.58 -15.64 -13.59
N MET A 87 0.51 -14.30 -13.62
CA MET A 87 0.87 -13.47 -12.48
C MET A 87 -0.03 -13.74 -11.28
N GLY A 88 -1.35 -13.83 -11.46
CA GLY A 88 -2.27 -14.19 -10.38
C GLY A 88 -1.95 -15.54 -9.73
N SER A 89 -1.64 -16.54 -10.57
CA SER A 89 -1.26 -17.89 -10.12
C SER A 89 0.08 -17.89 -9.38
N ALA A 90 1.04 -17.10 -9.85
CA ALA A 90 2.33 -16.92 -9.19
C ALA A 90 2.19 -16.24 -7.81
N LEU A 91 1.35 -15.19 -7.71
CA LEU A 91 1.06 -14.50 -6.45
C LEU A 91 0.42 -15.46 -5.43
N LEU A 92 -0.54 -16.28 -5.85
CA LEU A 92 -1.14 -17.31 -4.97
C LEU A 92 -0.10 -18.35 -4.52
N THR A 93 0.82 -18.74 -5.40
CA THR A 93 1.91 -19.67 -5.06
C THR A 93 2.87 -19.05 -4.04
N GLU A 94 3.23 -17.78 -4.23
CA GLU A 94 4.06 -17.04 -3.29
C GLU A 94 3.37 -16.87 -1.92
N LEU A 95 2.08 -16.53 -1.91
CA LEU A 95 1.28 -16.44 -0.69
C LEU A 95 1.29 -17.78 0.06
N LYS A 96 1.02 -18.90 -0.62
CA LYS A 96 1.07 -20.25 -0.03
C LYS A 96 2.42 -20.59 0.57
N TYR A 97 3.51 -20.13 -0.04
CA TYR A 97 4.86 -20.36 0.49
C TYR A 97 5.12 -19.48 1.72
N ARG A 98 4.79 -18.19 1.65
CA ARG A 98 5.05 -17.23 2.74
C ARG A 98 4.21 -17.50 3.98
N THR A 99 2.93 -17.89 3.84
CA THR A 99 2.06 -18.14 5.00
C THR A 99 2.52 -19.30 5.86
N ARG A 100 3.29 -20.27 5.33
CA ARG A 100 3.92 -21.34 6.13
C ARG A 100 4.90 -20.82 7.18
N HIS A 101 5.44 -19.63 6.98
CA HIS A 101 6.48 -19.03 7.82
C HIS A 101 5.99 -17.83 8.62
N LEU A 102 4.70 -17.47 8.50
CA LEU A 102 4.13 -16.33 9.21
C LEU A 102 3.32 -16.81 10.43
N PRO A 103 3.46 -16.16 11.60
CA PRO A 103 2.49 -16.34 12.67
C PRO A 103 1.11 -15.87 12.19
N LYS A 104 0.04 -16.59 12.55
CA LYS A 104 -1.35 -16.25 12.18
C LYS A 104 -1.68 -14.85 12.73
N GLN A 105 -1.63 -13.82 11.87
CA GLN A 105 -1.87 -12.44 12.27
C GLN A 105 -2.66 -11.69 11.19
N HIS A 106 -3.39 -10.67 11.66
CA HIS A 106 -4.34 -9.84 10.92
C HIS A 106 -3.71 -9.08 9.74
N LEU A 107 -4.55 -8.73 8.76
CA LEU A 107 -4.15 -8.51 7.37
C LEU A 107 -4.83 -7.29 6.73
N ILE A 108 -4.07 -6.36 6.16
CA ILE A 108 -4.54 -5.22 5.34
C ILE A 108 -3.51 -4.84 4.23
N ASP A 109 -4.05 -4.45 3.05
CA ASP A 109 -3.57 -3.48 2.04
C ASP A 109 -2.92 -3.84 0.66
N SER A 110 -3.75 -3.59 -0.37
CA SER A 110 -3.54 -3.37 -1.82
C SER A 110 -3.31 -4.59 -2.70
N VAL A 111 -4.30 -4.88 -3.54
CA VAL A 111 -4.30 -5.93 -4.57
C VAL A 111 -4.82 -5.29 -5.87
N GLU A 112 -4.05 -5.32 -6.95
CA GLU A 112 -4.55 -4.87 -8.27
C GLU A 112 -4.70 -5.97 -9.36
N PRO A 113 -4.96 -7.27 -9.10
CA PRO A 113 -5.31 -8.23 -10.15
C PRO A 113 -6.82 -8.17 -10.47
N GLN A 114 -7.26 -9.01 -11.40
CA GLN A 114 -8.68 -9.15 -11.75
C GLN A 114 -9.54 -9.54 -10.52
N PRO A 115 -10.84 -9.17 -10.47
CA PRO A 115 -11.71 -9.44 -9.32
C PRO A 115 -11.71 -10.90 -8.84
N LYS A 116 -11.67 -11.86 -9.77
CA LYS A 116 -11.59 -13.28 -9.46
C LYS A 116 -10.34 -13.64 -8.65
N ILE A 117 -9.18 -13.13 -9.06
CA ILE A 117 -7.91 -13.37 -8.35
C ILE A 117 -7.94 -12.72 -6.96
N VAL A 118 -8.55 -11.53 -6.83
CA VAL A 118 -8.74 -10.87 -5.53
C VAL A 118 -9.59 -11.76 -4.61
N ALA A 119 -10.70 -12.30 -5.10
CA ALA A 119 -11.55 -13.21 -4.33
C ALA A 119 -10.79 -14.47 -3.89
N ASP A 120 -10.02 -15.09 -4.80
CA ASP A 120 -9.21 -16.27 -4.49
C ASP A 120 -8.16 -15.97 -3.40
N ILE A 121 -7.53 -14.79 -3.46
CA ILE A 121 -6.54 -14.35 -2.48
C ILE A 121 -7.18 -14.10 -1.11
N ILE A 122 -8.30 -13.37 -1.06
CA ILE A 122 -9.02 -13.07 0.18
C ILE A 122 -9.51 -14.37 0.83
N SER A 123 -10.08 -15.28 0.03
CA SER A 123 -10.54 -16.59 0.52
C SER A 123 -9.38 -17.45 1.01
N PHE A 124 -8.22 -17.44 0.34
CA PHE A 124 -7.02 -18.13 0.83
C PHE A 124 -6.56 -17.57 2.18
N ILE A 125 -6.54 -16.24 2.30
CA ILE A 125 -6.17 -15.55 3.53
C ILE A 125 -7.11 -15.92 4.67
N ASP A 126 -8.43 -15.82 4.47
CA ASP A 126 -9.43 -16.08 5.49
C ASP A 126 -9.38 -17.53 6.01
N ASN A 127 -9.08 -18.49 5.12
CA ASN A 127 -8.96 -19.90 5.48
C ASN A 127 -7.65 -20.27 6.21
N ASN A 128 -6.56 -19.49 6.01
CA ASN A 128 -5.23 -19.87 6.49
C ASN A 128 -4.67 -18.94 7.57
N LEU A 129 -5.20 -17.72 7.67
CA LEU A 129 -4.81 -16.66 8.59
C LEU A 129 -6.04 -16.11 9.30
N THR A 130 -5.83 -15.34 10.37
CA THR A 130 -6.94 -14.70 11.09
C THR A 130 -7.21 -13.33 10.49
N LEU A 131 -8.24 -13.20 9.66
CA LEU A 131 -8.70 -11.90 9.19
C LEU A 131 -9.47 -11.20 10.31
N SER A 132 -9.16 -9.93 10.57
CA SER A 132 -9.95 -9.14 11.54
C SER A 132 -11.34 -8.88 10.96
N SER A 133 -12.38 -8.87 11.78
CA SER A 133 -13.73 -8.48 11.34
C SER A 133 -13.77 -7.05 10.79
N ASN A 134 -12.81 -6.21 11.18
CA ASN A 134 -12.65 -4.83 10.72
C ASN A 134 -11.46 -4.68 9.77
N ALA A 135 -11.04 -5.76 9.10
CA ALA A 135 -9.94 -5.68 8.14
C ALA A 135 -10.31 -4.76 6.97
N GLU A 136 -9.46 -3.77 6.70
CA GLU A 136 -9.55 -2.96 5.49
C GLU A 136 -8.90 -3.72 4.32
N ILE A 137 -9.65 -3.95 3.26
CA ILE A 137 -9.15 -4.53 2.02
C ILE A 137 -9.28 -3.46 0.95
N THR A 138 -8.14 -2.91 0.55
CA THR A 138 -8.07 -1.79 -0.39
C THR A 138 -7.68 -2.26 -1.79
N ILE A 139 -8.28 -1.64 -2.81
CA ILE A 139 -7.80 -1.70 -4.20
C ILE A 139 -7.50 -0.29 -4.72
N GLU A 140 -6.59 -0.20 -5.68
CA GLU A 140 -6.40 0.99 -6.51
C GLU A 140 -7.08 0.81 -7.86
N THR A 141 -7.61 1.89 -8.43
CA THR A 141 -8.25 1.84 -9.74
C THR A 141 -8.17 3.19 -10.46
N ASN A 142 -8.20 3.20 -11.79
CA ASN A 142 -8.31 4.44 -12.56
C ASN A 142 -9.79 4.71 -12.90
N PRO A 143 -10.16 5.98 -13.17
CA PRO A 143 -11.54 6.36 -13.45
C PRO A 143 -11.93 6.05 -14.91
N THR A 144 -11.63 4.85 -15.40
CA THR A 144 -12.02 4.39 -16.73
C THR A 144 -13.30 3.56 -16.66
N LEU A 145 -14.11 3.54 -17.72
CA LEU A 145 -15.37 2.77 -17.75
C LEU A 145 -15.14 1.29 -17.40
N VAL A 146 -14.10 0.69 -17.98
CA VAL A 146 -13.74 -0.73 -17.76
C VAL A 146 -13.42 -1.03 -16.30
N GLU A 147 -12.83 -0.07 -15.59
CA GLU A 147 -12.51 -0.22 -14.18
C GLU A 147 -13.70 0.05 -13.26
N ILE A 148 -14.53 1.03 -13.61
CA ILE A 148 -15.79 1.32 -12.91
C ILE A 148 -16.71 0.09 -12.92
N ASP A 149 -16.83 -0.60 -14.05
CA ASP A 149 -17.68 -1.80 -14.17
C ASP A 149 -17.19 -2.95 -13.28
N LYS A 150 -15.89 -2.98 -12.95
CA LYS A 150 -15.30 -4.01 -12.06
C LYS A 150 -15.49 -3.71 -10.57
N MET A 151 -15.84 -2.47 -10.19
CA MET A 151 -15.95 -2.07 -8.77
C MET A 151 -16.95 -2.94 -7.99
N ARG A 152 -18.08 -3.33 -8.62
CA ARG A 152 -19.06 -4.24 -7.97
C ARG A 152 -18.47 -5.61 -7.72
N ALA A 153 -17.81 -6.19 -8.72
CA ALA A 153 -17.16 -7.49 -8.60
C ALA A 153 -16.05 -7.48 -7.53
N PHE A 154 -15.32 -6.37 -7.39
CA PHE A 154 -14.36 -6.21 -6.30
C PHE A 154 -15.03 -6.12 -4.92
N ARG A 155 -16.14 -5.39 -4.80
CA ARG A 155 -16.92 -5.33 -3.56
C ARG A 155 -17.44 -6.72 -3.16
N GLU A 156 -17.98 -7.46 -4.12
CA GLU A 156 -18.43 -8.86 -3.93
C GLU A 156 -17.27 -9.80 -3.55
N ALA A 157 -16.07 -9.54 -4.05
CA ALA A 157 -14.87 -10.29 -3.66
C ALA A 157 -14.40 -10.02 -2.21
N GLY A 158 -14.97 -9.03 -1.52
CA GLY A 158 -14.62 -8.68 -0.14
C GLY A 158 -13.80 -7.38 0.01
N VAL A 159 -13.62 -6.60 -1.06
CA VAL A 159 -12.94 -5.30 -0.97
C VAL A 159 -13.79 -4.31 -0.18
N THR A 160 -13.17 -3.66 0.80
CA THR A 160 -13.84 -2.68 1.68
C THR A 160 -13.57 -1.24 1.29
N ARG A 161 -12.47 -0.96 0.60
CA ARG A 161 -12.08 0.40 0.21
C ARG A 161 -11.52 0.45 -1.20
N CYS A 162 -11.83 1.53 -1.91
CA CYS A 162 -11.29 1.79 -3.24
C CYS A 162 -10.58 3.15 -3.27
N SER A 163 -9.38 3.18 -3.86
CA SER A 163 -8.60 4.39 -4.12
C SER A 163 -8.63 4.69 -5.62
N ILE A 164 -9.10 5.87 -6.01
CA ILE A 164 -9.27 6.25 -7.43
C ILE A 164 -8.18 7.24 -7.85
N GLY A 165 -7.37 6.85 -8.83
CA GLY A 165 -6.27 7.67 -9.36
C GLY A 165 -6.68 8.80 -10.31
N ILE A 166 -7.46 9.78 -9.84
CA ILE A 166 -8.04 10.87 -10.68
C ILE A 166 -6.98 11.84 -11.23
N GLN A 167 -6.07 12.29 -10.36
CA GLN A 167 -5.02 13.29 -10.63
C GLN A 167 -5.50 14.73 -10.93
N SER A 168 -6.48 14.90 -11.82
CA SER A 168 -7.06 16.21 -12.16
C SER A 168 -8.50 16.06 -12.69
N PHE A 169 -9.28 17.13 -12.61
CA PHE A 169 -10.60 17.25 -13.25
C PHE A 169 -10.55 18.07 -14.55
N GLU A 170 -9.39 18.63 -14.90
CA GLU A 170 -9.21 19.42 -16.12
C GLU A 170 -8.69 18.56 -17.27
N ASP A 171 -9.49 18.44 -18.33
CA ASP A 171 -9.16 17.58 -19.49
C ASP A 171 -7.84 17.96 -20.17
N LYS A 172 -7.45 19.24 -20.15
CA LYS A 172 -6.16 19.69 -20.70
C LYS A 172 -4.98 19.13 -19.89
N VAL A 173 -5.09 19.15 -18.56
CA VAL A 173 -4.07 18.61 -17.65
C VAL A 173 -4.01 17.10 -17.76
N LEU A 174 -5.17 16.43 -17.82
CA LEU A 174 -5.25 14.98 -18.02
C LEU A 174 -4.59 14.54 -19.33
N LYS A 175 -4.86 15.22 -20.44
CA LYS A 175 -4.20 14.97 -21.73
C LYS A 175 -2.69 15.16 -21.66
N TRP A 176 -2.23 16.24 -21.03
CA TRP A 176 -0.79 16.48 -20.83
C TRP A 176 -0.12 15.36 -20.02
N MET A 177 -0.81 14.84 -19.00
CA MET A 177 -0.38 13.69 -18.20
C MET A 177 -0.49 12.33 -18.92
N ASN A 178 -0.95 12.33 -20.18
CA ASN A 178 -1.28 11.15 -20.97
C ASN A 178 -2.31 10.24 -20.27
N ARG A 179 -3.34 10.81 -19.62
CA ARG A 179 -4.44 10.05 -19.05
C ARG A 179 -5.51 9.77 -20.12
N SER A 180 -6.10 8.58 -20.07
CA SER A 180 -7.15 8.13 -21.01
C SER A 180 -8.57 8.54 -20.59
N HIS A 181 -8.74 9.14 -19.41
CA HIS A 181 -10.03 9.56 -18.86
C HIS A 181 -10.22 11.08 -18.93
N THR A 182 -11.46 11.52 -18.81
CA THR A 182 -11.86 12.94 -18.70
C THR A 182 -12.24 13.31 -17.26
N GLY A 183 -12.37 14.60 -16.97
CA GLY A 183 -12.91 15.08 -15.69
C GLY A 183 -14.33 14.56 -15.43
N LYS A 184 -15.15 14.38 -16.47
CA LYS A 184 -16.49 13.78 -16.36
C LYS A 184 -16.43 12.31 -15.94
N ASP A 185 -15.48 11.55 -16.48
CA ASP A 185 -15.27 10.15 -16.09
C ASP A 185 -14.82 10.05 -14.63
N ALA A 186 -13.97 10.98 -14.17
CA ALA A 186 -13.56 11.06 -12.77
C ALA A 186 -14.74 11.27 -11.82
N VAL A 187 -15.63 12.23 -12.14
CA VAL A 187 -16.85 12.46 -11.34
C VAL A 187 -17.75 11.22 -11.34
N LYS A 188 -17.93 10.58 -12.50
CA LYS A 188 -18.70 9.34 -12.61
C LYS A 188 -18.09 8.22 -11.74
N ALA A 189 -16.77 8.04 -11.78
CA ALA A 189 -16.06 7.04 -11.00
C ALA A 189 -16.25 7.25 -9.48
N ILE A 190 -16.16 8.50 -9.01
CA ILE A 190 -16.41 8.85 -7.60
C ILE A 190 -17.83 8.44 -7.21
N ASN A 191 -18.84 8.87 -7.97
CA ASN A 191 -20.24 8.58 -7.64
C ASN A 191 -20.53 7.08 -7.57
N VAL A 192 -19.97 6.30 -8.52
CA VAL A 192 -20.12 4.84 -8.51
C VAL A 192 -19.41 4.22 -7.30
N ALA A 193 -18.17 4.63 -7.01
CA ALA A 193 -17.43 4.10 -5.87
C ALA A 193 -18.11 4.43 -4.54
N THR A 194 -18.59 5.67 -4.35
CA THR A 194 -19.37 6.07 -3.17
C THR A 194 -20.58 5.15 -2.98
N ASN A 195 -21.35 4.89 -4.04
CA ASN A 195 -22.54 4.03 -3.95
C ASN A 195 -22.20 2.56 -3.64
N ILE A 196 -21.01 2.08 -4.01
CA ILE A 196 -20.60 0.69 -3.82
C ILE A 196 -19.91 0.47 -2.46
N PHE A 197 -19.07 1.41 -2.03
CA PHE A 197 -18.17 1.23 -0.89
C PHE A 197 -18.58 2.01 0.37
N ASN A 198 -19.52 2.98 0.32
CA ASN A 198 -19.97 3.71 1.52
C ASN A 198 -21.20 3.11 2.23
N ASN A 199 -21.83 2.07 1.69
CA ASN A 199 -22.93 1.37 2.37
C ASN A 199 -22.38 0.30 3.32
N GLY A 200 -21.66 0.75 4.36
CA GLY A 200 -21.27 -0.04 5.52
C GLY A 200 -22.26 0.15 6.67
#